data_AF-A0A7W1P745-F1
#
_entry.id   AF-A0A7W1P745-F1
#
_cell.length_a   1.000
_cell.length_b   1.000
_cell.length_c   1.000
_cell.angle_alpha   90.00
_cell.angle_beta   90.00
_cell.angle_gamma   90.00
#
_symmetry.space_group_name_H-M   'P 1'
#
loop_
_entity.id
_entity.type
_entity.pdbx_description
1 polymer ?
#
loop_
_entity_poly.entity_id
_entity_poly.type
_entity_poly.pdbx_seq_one_letter_code
_entity_poly.pdbx_strand_id
1 'polypeptide(L)' 'MVAGDVACLMVITPVLKALRANGLDVVAIHHHMTGVSPVVIFLHYFGSGPATKLAAGVRAALDALGKYVRS' A
#
# COMPACT_ATOMS: atom_id res chain seq x y z
N MET A 1 -8.14 14.31 5.16
CA MET A 1 -6.83 13.66 4.99
C MET A 1 -6.92 12.22 5.47
N VAL A 2 -6.04 11.36 4.97
CA VAL A 2 -5.84 9.99 5.44
C VAL A 2 -4.34 9.73 5.55
N ALA A 3 -3.93 9.03 6.59
CA ALA A 3 -2.60 8.49 6.75
C ALA A 3 -2.73 7.06 7.25
N GLY A 4 -1.86 6.16 6.81
CA GLY A 4 -1.91 4.79 7.27
C GLY A 4 -0.88 3.90 6.60
N ASP A 5 -1.02 2.61 6.88
CA ASP A 5 -0.15 1.56 6.36
C ASP A 5 -0.94 0.55 5.54
N VAL A 6 -0.31 0.06 4.47
CA VAL A 6 -0.71 -1.20 3.84
C VAL A 6 0.34 -2.26 4.17
N ALA A 7 -0.07 -3.30 4.88
CA ALA A 7 0.73 -4.50 5.09
C ALA A 7 0.59 -5.44 3.89
N CYS A 8 1.71 -5.82 3.27
CA CYS A 8 1.73 -6.73 2.13
C CYS A 8 2.96 -7.64 2.14
N LEU A 9 2.95 -8.66 1.28
CA LEU A 9 4.12 -9.51 1.04
C LEU A 9 5.19 -8.73 0.26
N MET A 10 6.40 -9.30 0.12
CA MET A 10 7.53 -8.64 -0.55
C MET A 10 7.26 -8.15 -1.98
N VAL A 11 6.23 -8.67 -2.67
CA VAL A 11 5.81 -8.19 -3.99
C VAL A 11 4.99 -6.90 -3.84
N ILE A 12 5.67 -5.82 -3.47
CA ILE A 12 5.02 -4.55 -3.09
C ILE A 12 4.55 -3.69 -4.27
N THR A 13 5.10 -3.91 -5.47
CA THR A 13 4.92 -3.04 -6.64
C THR A 13 3.47 -2.77 -7.03
N PRO A 14 2.54 -3.76 -7.03
CA PRO A 14 1.14 -3.50 -7.36
C PRO A 14 0.47 -2.53 -6.38
N VAL A 15 0.72 -2.69 -5.08
CA VAL A 15 0.18 -1.83 -4.01
C VAL A 15 0.77 -0.42 -4.13
N LEU A 16 2.09 -0.31 -4.30
CA LEU A 16 2.80 0.97 -4.50
C LEU A 16 2.23 1.75 -5.69
N LYS A 17 2.02 1.07 -6.83
CA LYS A 17 1.43 1.68 -8.03
C LYS A 17 -0.01 2.12 -7.79
N ALA A 18 -0.83 1.30 -7.11
CA ALA A 18 -2.21 1.64 -6.81
C ALA A 18 -2.33 2.89 -5.91
N LEU A 19 -1.48 3.00 -4.87
CA LEU A 19 -1.42 4.18 -4.01
C LEU A 19 -1.10 5.44 -4.82
N ARG A 20 0.00 5.41 -5.58
CA ARG A 20 0.45 6.57 -6.39
C ARG A 20 -0.55 6.97 -7.47
N ALA A 21 -1.14 6.00 -8.17
CA ALA A 21 -2.14 6.27 -9.21
C ALA A 21 -3.40 6.96 -8.67
N ASN A 22 -3.69 6.81 -7.37
CA ASN A 22 -4.83 7.45 -6.71
C ASN A 22 -4.46 8.71 -5.92
N GLY A 23 -3.22 9.21 -6.07
CA GLY A 23 -2.76 10.42 -5.38
C GLY A 23 -2.53 10.23 -3.88
N LEU A 24 -2.20 9.01 -3.45
CA LEU A 24 -1.71 8.72 -2.10
C LEU A 24 -0.18 8.61 -2.16
N ASP A 25 0.50 9.49 -1.45
CA ASP A 25 1.96 9.57 -1.42
C ASP A 25 2.52 8.51 -0.47
N VAL A 26 3.46 7.70 -0.95
CA VAL A 26 4.18 6.73 -0.12
C VAL A 26 5.38 7.41 0.51
N VAL A 27 5.36 7.52 1.84
CA VAL A 27 6.34 8.26 2.63
C VAL A 27 7.42 7.36 3.24
N ALA A 28 7.13 6.07 3.44
CA ALA A 28 8.10 5.09 3.90
C ALA A 28 7.74 3.67 3.47
N ILE A 29 8.76 2.82 3.33
CA ILE A 29 8.64 1.38 3.08
C ILE A 29 9.58 0.68 4.07
N HIS A 30 9.04 -0.17 4.96
CA HIS A 30 9.87 -0.88 5.94
C HIS A 30 9.19 -2.15 6.49
N HIS A 31 9.89 -2.91 7.33
CA HIS A 31 9.37 -4.04 8.10
C HIS A 31 9.87 -3.95 9.54
N HIS A 32 9.12 -4.51 10.50
CA HIS A 32 9.49 -4.48 11.93
C HIS A 32 9.80 -5.87 12.49
N MET A 33 9.30 -6.93 11.86
CA MET A 33 9.31 -8.28 12.42
C MET A 33 10.58 -9.02 11.99
N THR A 34 11.27 -9.63 12.94
CA THR A 34 12.43 -10.50 12.70
C THR A 34 12.01 -11.96 12.84
N GLY A 35 12.64 -12.85 12.07
CA GLY A 35 12.40 -14.30 12.17
C GLY A 35 11.03 -14.78 11.69
N VAL A 36 10.25 -13.95 10.98
CA VAL A 36 8.93 -14.32 10.44
C VAL A 36 9.01 -14.72 8.97
N SER A 37 8.24 -15.74 8.59
CA SER A 37 8.02 -16.13 7.20
C SER A 37 6.52 -16.38 6.96
N PRO A 38 5.90 -15.75 5.96
CA PRO A 38 6.52 -14.84 4.98
C PRO A 38 6.85 -13.46 5.57
N VAL A 39 7.83 -12.78 4.98
CA VAL A 39 8.17 -11.38 5.33
C VAL A 39 6.99 -10.47 4.96
N VAL A 40 6.59 -9.63 5.91
CA VAL A 40 5.58 -8.58 5.73
C VAL A 40 6.27 -7.23 5.62
N ILE A 41 5.93 -6.46 4.58
CA ILE A 41 6.38 -5.10 4.33
C ILE A 41 5.21 -4.14 4.58
N PHE A 42 5.50 -2.98 5.15
CA PHE A 42 4.55 -1.90 5.42
C PHE A 42 4.87 -0.73 4.49
N LEU A 43 3.84 -0.25 3.77
CA LEU A 43 3.90 0.96 2.95
C LEU A 43 3.12 2.06 3.67
N HIS A 44 3.85 3.00 4.29
CA HIS A 44 3.28 4.19 4.90
C HIS A 44 2.84 5.16 3.81
N TYR A 45 1.61 5.63 3.89
CA TYR A 45 1.09 6.60 2.94
C TYR A 45 0.34 7.75 3.61
N PHE A 46 0.25 8.85 2.87
CA PHE A 46 -0.52 10.02 3.23
C PHE A 46 -1.28 10.54 2.01
N GLY A 47 -2.45 11.16 2.23
CA GLY A 47 -3.18 11.86 1.19
C GLY A 47 -4.17 12.88 1.75
N SER A 48 -4.45 13.91 0.95
CA SER A 48 -5.45 14.92 1.25
C SER A 48 -6.38 15.15 0.06
N GLY A 49 -7.61 15.58 0.33
CA GLY A 49 -8.64 15.79 -0.68
C GLY A 49 -10.00 15.23 -0.28
N PRO A 50 -10.94 15.11 -1.24
CA PRO A 50 -12.30 14.65 -1.01
C PRO A 50 -12.33 13.24 -0.42
N ALA A 51 -13.17 13.02 0.60
CA ALA A 51 -13.25 11.76 1.32
C ALA A 51 -13.53 10.55 0.40
N THR A 52 -14.41 10.70 -0.58
CA THR A 52 -14.75 9.65 -1.55
C THR A 52 -13.56 9.26 -2.44
N LYS A 53 -12.74 10.24 -2.86
CA LYS A 53 -11.51 9.98 -3.62
C LYS A 53 -10.46 9.25 -2.77
N LEU A 54 -10.29 9.68 -1.52
CA LEU A 54 -9.37 9.03 -0.58
C LEU A 54 -9.80 7.57 -0.30
N ALA A 55 -11.10 7.35 -0.06
CA ALA A 55 -11.64 6.00 0.15
C ALA A 55 -11.43 5.08 -1.06
N ALA A 56 -11.66 5.59 -2.28
CA ALA A 56 -11.40 4.85 -3.51
C ALA A 56 -9.91 4.48 -3.66
N GLY A 57 -9.00 5.41 -3.34
CA GLY A 57 -7.56 5.16 -3.39
C GLY A 57 -7.09 4.09 -2.40
N VAL A 58 -7.58 4.15 -1.15
CA VAL A 58 -7.30 3.11 -0.14
C VAL A 58 -7.84 1.76 -0.60
N ARG A 59 -9.09 1.72 -1.11
CA ARG A 59 -9.68 0.49 -1.63
C ARG A 59 -8.87 -0.10 -2.78
N ALA A 60 -8.42 0.72 -3.73
CA ALA A 60 -7.59 0.26 -4.85
C ALA A 60 -6.26 -0.36 -4.40
N ALA A 61 -5.64 0.17 -3.35
CA ALA A 61 -4.44 -0.41 -2.76
C ALA A 61 -4.71 -1.78 -2.12
N LEU A 62 -5.83 -1.94 -1.44
CA LEU A 62 -6.26 -3.23 -0.88
C LEU A 62 -6.59 -4.25 -1.98
N ASP A 63 -7.28 -3.83 -3.04
CA ASP A 63 -7.58 -4.69 -4.20
C ASP A 63 -6.30 -5.11 -4.96
N ALA A 64 -5.16 -4.46 -4.72
CA ALA A 64 -3.87 -4.81 -5.29
C ALA A 64 -3.07 -5.84 -4.46
N LEU A 65 -3.53 -6.16 -3.23
CA LEU A 65 -2.89 -7.15 -2.37
C LEU A 65 -2.91 -8.54 -3.02
N GLY A 66 -1.83 -9.30 -2.82
CA GLY A 66 -1.72 -10.68 -3.29
C GLY A 66 -1.65 -10.85 -4.82
N LYS A 67 -1.65 -9.76 -5.59
CA LYS A 67 -1.47 -9.82 -7.05
C LYS A 67 0.01 -10.06 -7.36
N TYR A 68 0.33 -11.28 -7.76
CA TYR A 68 1.60 -11.57 -8.42
C TYR A 68 1.53 -11.08 -9.87
N VAL A 69 2.60 -10.46 -10.37
CA VAL A 69 2.78 -10.32 -11.82
C VAL A 69 2.93 -11.75 -12.34
N ARG A 70 1.86 -12.32 -12.90
CA ARG A 70 1.96 -13.56 -13.65
C ARG A 70 2.84 -13.24 -14.87
N SER A 71 3.99 -13.91 -14.95
CA SER A 71 4.78 -14.02 -16.18
C SER A 71 3.95 -14.65 -17.28
#